data_AF-X1MZ85-F1
#
_entry.id   AF-X1MZ85-F1
#
_cell.length_a   1.000
_cell.length_b   1.000
_cell.length_c   1.000
_cell.angle_alpha   90.00
_cell.angle_beta   90.00
_cell.angle_gamma   90.00
#
_symmetry.space_group_name_H-M   'P 1'
#
loop_
_entity.id
_entity.type
_entity.pdbx_description
1 polymer ?
#
loop_
_entity_poly.entity_id
_entity_poly.type
_entity_poly.pdbx_seq_one_letter_code
_entity_poly.pdbx_strand_id
1 'polypeptide(L)'
;MVPGVFRSLQLQNRALIAQLPTETLEDVHNKQKLETEFEHNMERFRILADVWVSTFFGNTVAWDKYNALVENLQSPDPSWEKLLQKKYVQNALDLRKHYRFFHWELEFPEVFYDEQGNRKPSAGFDAVTGNPPHGAVIDQLSKALLRKYFVTATCWTDMGRE
;
A
#
# COMPACT_ATOMS: atom_id res chain seq x y z
N MET A 1 2.00 -6.84 8.54
CA MET A 1 0.92 -6.66 9.53
C MET A 1 1.04 -5.25 10.06
N VAL A 2 0.11 -4.40 9.66
CA VAL A 2 0.03 -3.02 10.12
C VAL A 2 -0.58 -3.02 11.54
N PRO A 3 -0.08 -2.24 12.52
CA PRO A 3 -0.55 -2.31 13.91
C PRO A 3 -2.06 -2.03 14.04
N GLY A 4 -2.66 -2.58 15.10
CA GLY A 4 -4.12 -2.63 15.26
C GLY A 4 -4.89 -1.32 15.28
N VAL A 5 -4.22 -0.16 15.32
CA VAL A 5 -4.84 1.17 15.26
C VAL A 5 -5.39 1.49 13.86
N PHE A 6 -4.90 0.79 12.83
CA PHE A 6 -5.43 0.89 11.47
C PHE A 6 -6.79 0.21 11.27
N ARG A 7 -7.24 -0.63 12.22
CA ARG A 7 -8.39 -1.54 12.05
C ARG A 7 -9.77 -0.89 12.10
N SER A 8 -9.98 0.18 12.87
CA SER A 8 -11.34 0.68 13.15
C SER A 8 -11.76 1.86 12.28
N LEU A 9 -10.83 2.78 11.99
CA LEU A 9 -11.16 4.08 11.38
C LEU A 9 -11.33 4.04 9.85
N GLN A 10 -10.66 3.11 9.16
CA GLN A 10 -10.62 3.08 7.69
C GLN A 10 -11.76 2.27 7.07
N LEU A 11 -12.17 1.17 7.71
CA LEU A 11 -13.17 0.25 7.20
C LEU A 11 -14.59 0.77 7.32
N GLN A 12 -14.90 1.41 8.45
CA GLN A 12 -16.22 2.00 8.67
C GLN A 12 -16.55 3.06 7.61
N ASN A 13 -15.56 3.83 7.13
CA ASN A 13 -15.81 4.95 6.22
C ASN A 13 -15.87 4.57 4.73
N ARG A 14 -15.05 3.62 4.26
CA ARG A 14 -15.05 3.26 2.82
C ARG A 14 -16.26 2.41 2.41
N ALA A 15 -16.74 1.55 3.31
CA ALA A 15 -17.98 0.81 3.12
C ALA A 15 -19.20 1.75 3.08
N LEU A 16 -19.21 2.80 3.92
CA LEU A 16 -20.24 3.83 3.91
C LEU A 16 -20.27 4.60 2.57
N ILE A 17 -19.11 5.02 2.03
CA ILE A 17 -19.05 5.77 0.75
C ILE A 17 -19.50 4.90 -0.43
N ALA A 18 -19.18 3.60 -0.43
CA ALA A 18 -19.60 2.67 -1.47
C ALA A 18 -21.12 2.42 -1.48
N GLN A 19 -21.79 2.55 -0.33
CA GLN A 19 -23.23 2.35 -0.18
C GLN A 19 -24.06 3.62 -0.44
N LEU A 20 -23.43 4.78 -0.67
CA LEU A 20 -24.17 6.02 -0.94
C LEU A 20 -24.85 5.99 -2.32
N PRO A 21 -26.14 6.37 -2.41
CA PRO A 21 -26.85 6.50 -3.68
C PRO A 21 -26.13 7.52 -4.59
N THR A 22 -26.16 7.28 -5.91
CA THR A 22 -25.48 8.13 -6.92
C THR A 22 -26.51 8.69 -7.92
N GLU A 23 -27.76 8.89 -7.48
CA GLU A 23 -28.88 9.17 -8.38
C GLU A 23 -29.08 10.66 -8.65
N THR A 24 -28.60 11.56 -7.77
CA THR A 24 -28.74 13.02 -7.94
C THR A 24 -27.40 13.76 -8.01
N LEU A 25 -27.40 14.96 -8.61
CA LEU A 25 -26.21 15.83 -8.67
C LEU A 25 -25.72 16.27 -7.27
N GLU A 26 -26.63 16.39 -6.31
CA GLU A 26 -26.32 16.69 -4.92
C GLU A 26 -25.66 15.49 -4.23
N ASP A 27 -26.09 14.26 -4.55
CA ASP A 27 -25.43 13.04 -4.09
C ASP A 27 -24.00 12.92 -4.63
N VAL A 28 -23.78 13.27 -5.91
CA VAL A 28 -22.44 13.29 -6.51
C VAL A 28 -21.53 14.30 -5.80
N HIS A 29 -22.03 15.50 -5.49
CA HIS A 29 -21.24 16.53 -4.81
C HIS A 29 -20.91 16.16 -3.35
N ASN A 30 -21.88 15.59 -2.63
CA ASN A 30 -21.69 15.11 -1.27
C ASN A 30 -20.72 13.92 -1.24
N LYS A 31 -20.84 12.98 -2.18
CA LYS A 31 -19.92 11.85 -2.33
C LYS A 31 -18.50 12.34 -2.65
N GLN A 32 -18.36 13.32 -3.54
CA GLN A 32 -17.07 13.89 -3.89
C GLN A 32 -16.40 14.63 -2.71
N LYS A 33 -17.18 15.31 -1.87
CA LYS A 33 -16.67 15.95 -0.65
C LYS A 33 -16.21 14.91 0.38
N LEU A 34 -17.01 13.87 0.59
CA LEU A 34 -16.67 12.75 1.46
C LEU A 34 -15.45 11.97 0.96
N GLU A 35 -15.32 11.78 -0.36
CA GLU A 35 -14.13 11.21 -0.99
C GLU A 35 -12.89 12.09 -0.78
N THR A 36 -13.00 13.41 -0.91
CA THR A 36 -11.86 14.33 -0.71
C THR A 36 -11.36 14.33 0.73
N GLU A 37 -12.27 14.41 1.71
CA GLU A 37 -11.93 14.31 3.14
C GLU A 37 -11.38 12.90 3.49
N PHE A 38 -11.87 11.87 2.81
CA PHE A 38 -11.38 10.51 2.95
C PHE A 38 -9.97 10.33 2.38
N GLU A 39 -9.69 10.87 1.19
CA GLU A 39 -8.37 10.82 0.55
C GLU A 39 -7.31 11.56 1.39
N HIS A 40 -7.68 12.69 2.01
CA HIS A 40 -6.78 13.41 2.92
C HIS A 40 -6.38 12.56 4.14
N ASN A 41 -7.35 11.86 4.73
CA ASN A 41 -7.09 10.95 5.83
C ASN A 41 -6.31 9.71 5.36
N MET A 42 -6.60 9.19 4.17
CA MET A 42 -5.95 8.03 3.56
C MET A 42 -4.45 8.24 3.38
N GLU A 43 -4.02 9.42 2.91
CA GLU A 43 -2.58 9.67 2.73
C GLU A 43 -1.83 9.60 4.07
N ARG A 44 -2.44 10.05 5.17
CA ARG A 44 -1.81 9.92 6.49
C ARG A 44 -1.64 8.45 6.93
N PHE A 45 -2.63 7.60 6.65
CA PHE A 45 -2.53 6.17 6.88
C PHE A 45 -1.44 5.53 5.99
N ARG A 46 -1.36 5.92 4.72
CA ARG A 46 -0.30 5.44 3.80
C ARG A 46 1.08 5.81 4.33
N ILE A 47 1.28 7.04 4.79
CA ILE A 47 2.55 7.50 5.37
C ILE A 47 2.92 6.67 6.61
N LEU A 48 1.97 6.39 7.51
CA LEU A 48 2.23 5.52 8.66
C LEU A 48 2.67 4.10 8.23
N ALA A 49 2.00 3.55 7.22
CA ALA A 49 2.35 2.24 6.67
C ALA A 49 3.71 2.26 5.97
N ASP A 50 4.04 3.34 5.24
CA ASP A 50 5.35 3.55 4.63
C ASP A 50 6.45 3.61 5.69
N VAL A 51 6.24 4.35 6.78
CA VAL A 51 7.19 4.44 7.91
C VAL A 51 7.41 3.06 8.52
N TRP A 52 6.35 2.28 8.73
CA TRP A 52 6.48 0.91 9.24
C TRP A 52 7.28 0.02 8.28
N VAL A 53 6.89 -0.03 7.01
CA VAL A 53 7.54 -0.88 6.00
C VAL A 53 9.00 -0.46 5.77
N SER A 54 9.30 0.83 5.82
CA SER A 54 10.65 1.35 5.64
C SER A 54 11.67 0.80 6.65
N THR A 55 11.23 0.33 7.82
CA THR A 55 12.11 -0.30 8.81
C THR A 55 12.78 -1.56 8.30
N PHE A 56 12.10 -2.30 7.40
CA PHE A 56 12.65 -3.48 6.73
C PHE A 56 13.65 -3.12 5.61
N PHE A 57 13.69 -1.85 5.19
CA PHE A 57 14.59 -1.31 4.16
C PHE A 57 15.68 -0.42 4.76
N GLY A 58 16.01 -0.62 6.05
CA GLY A 58 17.12 0.06 6.72
C GLY A 58 16.79 1.43 7.35
N ASN A 59 15.52 1.85 7.35
CA ASN A 59 15.12 3.06 8.05
C ASN A 59 14.95 2.79 9.55
N THR A 60 15.83 3.34 10.39
CA THR A 60 15.74 3.14 11.85
C THR A 60 14.69 4.06 12.47
N VAL A 61 13.55 3.49 12.87
CA VAL A 61 12.46 4.20 13.54
C VAL A 61 12.31 3.64 14.96
N ALA A 62 12.43 4.50 15.97
CA ALA A 62 12.20 4.11 17.35
C ALA A 62 10.69 3.98 17.62
N TRP A 63 10.31 3.03 18.50
CA TRP A 63 8.90 2.70 18.77
C TRP A 63 8.10 3.88 19.32
N ASP A 64 8.69 4.67 20.21
CA ASP A 64 8.12 5.92 20.74
C ASP A 64 7.78 6.93 19.63
N LYS A 65 8.69 7.09 18.65
CA LYS A 65 8.47 7.99 17.50
C LYS A 65 7.39 7.48 16.55
N TYR A 66 7.31 6.17 16.39
CA TYR A 66 6.24 5.55 15.61
C TYR A 66 4.88 5.75 16.28
N ASN A 67 4.78 5.49 17.59
CA ASN A 67 3.53 5.73 18.34
C ASN A 67 3.11 7.20 18.32
N ALA A 68 4.07 8.13 18.42
CA ALA A 68 3.77 9.55 18.30
C ALA A 68 3.09 9.90 16.96
N LEU A 69 3.46 9.24 15.85
CA LEU A 69 2.75 9.43 14.58
C LEU A 69 1.33 8.87 14.64
N VAL A 70 1.15 7.69 15.24
CA VAL A 70 -0.15 7.01 15.36
C VAL A 70 -1.12 7.85 16.20
N GLU A 71 -0.65 8.39 17.33
CA GLU A 71 -1.45 9.23 18.23
C GLU A 71 -1.84 10.57 17.58
N ASN A 72 -1.00 11.11 16.70
CA ASN A 72 -1.24 12.39 16.04
C ASN A 72 -1.93 12.26 14.67
N LEU A 73 -2.44 11.08 14.34
CA LEU A 73 -3.03 10.79 13.03
C LEU A 73 -4.24 11.69 12.70
N GLN A 74 -5.04 12.02 13.72
CA GLN A 74 -6.22 12.88 13.61
C GLN A 74 -5.93 14.34 14.05
N SER A 75 -4.66 14.68 14.30
CA SER A 75 -4.30 16.05 14.69
C SER A 75 -4.45 17.04 13.54
N PRO A 76 -4.65 18.34 13.82
CA PRO A 76 -4.72 19.37 12.79
C PRO A 76 -3.49 19.37 11.87
N ASP A 77 -3.66 19.77 10.60
CA ASP A 77 -2.59 19.76 9.58
C ASP A 77 -1.27 20.39 10.03
N PRO A 78 -1.23 21.55 10.73
CA PRO A 78 0.05 22.14 11.15
C PRO A 78 0.87 21.27 12.11
N SER A 79 0.21 20.45 12.92
CA SER A 79 0.88 19.50 13.82
C SER A 79 1.36 18.28 13.06
N TRP A 80 0.56 17.80 12.12
CA TRP A 80 0.92 16.67 11.25
C TRP A 80 2.11 17.00 10.35
N GLU A 81 2.11 18.17 9.71
CA GLU A 81 3.20 18.63 8.84
C GLU A 81 4.54 18.67 9.56
N LYS A 82 4.57 19.08 10.84
CA LYS A 82 5.79 19.05 11.67
C LYS A 82 6.34 17.63 11.87
N LEU A 83 5.46 16.63 11.91
CA LEU A 83 5.85 15.23 11.99
C LEU A 83 6.38 14.72 10.65
N LEU A 84 5.81 15.19 9.53
CA LEU A 84 6.31 14.86 8.20
C LEU A 84 7.75 15.33 7.99
N GLN A 85 8.14 16.47 8.55
CA GLN A 85 9.51 17.00 8.43
C GLN A 85 10.56 16.19 9.22
N LYS A 86 10.16 15.18 10.00
CA LYS A 86 11.11 14.36 10.75
C LYS A 86 11.92 13.48 9.77
N LYS A 87 13.23 13.38 9.99
CA LYS A 87 14.16 12.63 9.14
C LYS A 87 13.71 11.19 8.86
N TYR A 88 13.21 10.49 9.88
CA TYR A 88 12.76 9.11 9.73
C TYR A 88 11.48 8.98 8.88
N VAL A 89 10.65 10.03 8.81
CA VAL A 89 9.49 10.06 7.91
C VAL A 89 9.94 10.38 6.49
N GLN A 90 10.80 11.38 6.31
CA GLN A 90 11.36 11.72 4.99
C GLN A 90 12.09 10.53 4.35
N ASN A 91 12.92 9.81 5.12
CA ASN A 91 13.55 8.58 4.65
C ASN A 91 12.52 7.54 4.19
N ALA A 92 11.41 7.38 4.92
CA ALA A 92 10.34 6.46 4.53
C ALA A 92 9.68 6.89 3.22
N LEU A 93 9.45 8.19 3.02
CA LEU A 93 8.90 8.73 1.78
C LEU A 93 9.86 8.58 0.59
N ASP A 94 11.17 8.64 0.80
CA ASP A 94 12.14 8.37 -0.26
C ASP A 94 12.19 6.88 -0.61
N LEU A 95 12.20 6.01 0.41
CA LEU A 95 12.14 4.56 0.24
C LEU A 95 10.85 4.12 -0.45
N ARG A 96 9.70 4.73 -0.12
CA ARG A 96 8.43 4.42 -0.79
C ARG A 96 8.51 4.70 -2.28
N LYS A 97 9.19 5.78 -2.70
CA LYS A 97 9.34 6.15 -4.11
C LYS A 97 10.30 5.19 -4.81
N HIS A 98 11.39 4.81 -4.13
CA HIS A 98 12.40 3.92 -4.69
C HIS A 98 11.88 2.48 -4.87
N TYR A 99 11.27 1.92 -3.83
CA TYR A 99 10.79 0.53 -3.82
C TYR A 99 9.32 0.39 -4.22
N ARG A 100 8.61 1.50 -4.43
CA ARG A 100 7.19 1.54 -4.82
C ARG A 100 6.32 0.73 -3.86
N PHE A 101 6.34 1.12 -2.58
CA PHE A 101 5.55 0.45 -1.55
C PHE A 101 4.07 0.39 -1.94
N PHE A 102 3.47 -0.78 -1.68
CA PHE A 102 2.08 -1.04 -1.96
C PHE A 102 1.46 -1.76 -0.76
N HIS A 103 0.41 -1.18 -0.20
CA HIS A 103 -0.20 -1.65 1.04
C HIS A 103 -1.56 -2.27 0.73
N TRP A 104 -1.58 -3.56 0.40
CA TRP A 104 -2.80 -4.28 -0.02
C TRP A 104 -3.99 -4.11 0.93
N GLU A 105 -3.74 -4.12 2.25
CA GLU A 105 -4.79 -3.94 3.25
C GLU A 105 -5.44 -2.54 3.21
N LEU A 106 -4.73 -1.51 2.71
CA LEU A 106 -5.28 -0.17 2.54
C LEU A 106 -6.02 0.01 1.22
N GLU A 107 -5.51 -0.62 0.17
CA GLU A 107 -6.04 -0.50 -1.19
C GLU A 107 -7.29 -1.36 -1.40
N PHE A 108 -7.32 -2.56 -0.79
CA PHE A 108 -8.42 -3.53 -0.93
C PHE A 108 -8.97 -3.98 0.44
N PRO A 109 -9.47 -3.05 1.27
CA PRO A 109 -9.96 -3.36 2.61
C PRO A 109 -11.03 -4.46 2.62
N GLU A 110 -11.90 -4.50 1.62
CA GLU A 110 -12.98 -5.48 1.46
C GLU A 110 -12.50 -6.93 1.31
N VAL A 111 -11.28 -7.14 0.84
CA VAL A 111 -10.67 -8.48 0.72
C VAL A 111 -10.21 -8.98 2.08
N PHE A 112 -9.73 -8.08 2.93
CA PHE A 112 -9.12 -8.41 4.21
C PHE A 112 -10.09 -8.35 5.39
N TYR A 113 -11.18 -7.60 5.27
CA TYR A 113 -12.03 -7.26 6.40
C TYR A 113 -13.53 -7.38 6.07
N ASP A 114 -14.35 -7.62 7.09
CA ASP A 114 -15.82 -7.65 7.03
C ASP A 114 -16.44 -6.26 7.23
N GLU A 115 -17.77 -6.18 7.12
CA GLU A 115 -18.53 -4.92 7.29
C GLU A 115 -18.41 -4.33 8.69
N GLN A 116 -18.05 -5.15 9.69
CA GLN A 116 -17.83 -4.73 11.06
C GLN A 116 -16.37 -4.31 11.31
N GLY A 117 -15.51 -4.41 10.28
CA GLY A 117 -14.08 -4.09 10.35
C GLY A 117 -13.21 -5.19 10.96
N ASN A 118 -13.75 -6.40 11.20
CA ASN A 118 -12.95 -7.53 11.66
C ASN A 118 -12.22 -8.18 10.49
N ARG A 119 -11.02 -8.69 10.75
CA ARG A 119 -10.24 -9.38 9.73
C ARG A 119 -10.92 -10.70 9.38
N LYS A 120 -11.19 -10.92 8.10
CA LYS A 120 -11.81 -12.14 7.60
C LYS A 120 -10.90 -13.36 7.88
N PRO A 121 -11.45 -14.53 8.23
CA PRO A 121 -10.68 -15.76 8.31
C PRO A 121 -9.96 -16.08 6.99
N SER A 122 -10.60 -15.79 5.86
CA SER A 122 -10.09 -15.94 4.50
C SER A 122 -9.42 -14.67 3.94
N ALA A 123 -8.94 -13.77 4.80
CA ALA A 123 -8.34 -12.50 4.37
C ALA A 123 -7.08 -12.71 3.52
N GLY A 124 -7.14 -12.25 2.27
CA GLY A 124 -6.03 -12.33 1.31
C GLY A 124 -6.53 -12.58 -0.11
N PHE A 125 -5.57 -12.74 -1.01
CA PHE A 125 -5.83 -13.08 -2.41
C PHE A 125 -4.84 -14.16 -2.85
N ASP A 126 -5.24 -14.95 -3.83
CA ASP A 126 -4.33 -15.82 -4.57
C ASP A 126 -3.58 -14.97 -5.60
N ALA A 127 -2.24 -15.06 -5.60
CA ALA A 127 -1.40 -14.37 -6.56
C ALA A 127 -0.58 -15.39 -7.36
N VAL A 128 -0.67 -15.33 -8.68
CA VAL A 128 0.20 -16.10 -9.57
C VAL A 128 1.37 -15.22 -9.97
N THR A 129 2.55 -15.53 -9.42
CA THR A 129 3.80 -14.87 -9.81
C THR A 129 4.52 -15.76 -10.83
N GLY A 130 4.46 -15.37 -12.10
CA GLY A 130 5.11 -16.11 -13.18
C GLY A 130 6.37 -15.42 -13.67
N ASN A 131 7.51 -16.13 -13.70
CA ASN A 131 8.53 -15.86 -14.71
C ASN A 131 8.14 -16.66 -15.97
N PRO A 132 7.76 -16.03 -17.08
CA PRO A 132 7.34 -16.77 -18.26
C PRO A 132 8.51 -17.60 -18.83
N PRO A 133 8.22 -18.76 -19.43
CA PRO A 133 7.61 -19.95 -18.87
C PRO A 133 8.69 -20.99 -18.50
N HIS A 134 8.59 -21.58 -17.31
CA HIS A 134 9.34 -22.79 -17.01
C HIS A 134 8.70 -23.97 -17.74
N GLY A 135 9.38 -24.51 -18.75
CA GLY A 135 9.00 -25.75 -19.44
C GLY A 135 8.21 -25.59 -20.75
N ALA A 136 7.89 -24.37 -21.21
CA ALA A 136 7.35 -24.24 -22.57
C ALA A 136 8.48 -24.45 -23.60
N VAL A 137 8.19 -25.22 -24.64
CA VAL A 137 9.07 -25.39 -25.80
C VAL A 137 8.98 -24.12 -26.64
N ILE A 138 9.79 -23.12 -26.28
CA ILE A 138 9.95 -21.89 -27.05
C ILE A 138 11.11 -22.09 -28.02
N ASP A 139 10.91 -21.73 -29.29
CA ASP A 139 11.97 -21.75 -30.30
C ASP A 139 13.09 -20.74 -30.00
N GLN A 140 14.25 -20.90 -30.62
CA GLN A 140 15.41 -20.04 -30.35
C GLN A 140 15.18 -18.56 -30.70
N LEU A 141 14.39 -18.26 -31.73
CA LEU A 141 14.11 -16.88 -32.15
C LEU A 141 13.24 -16.18 -31.10
N SER A 142 12.18 -16.85 -30.67
CA SER A 142 11.30 -16.36 -29.61
C SER A 142 12.05 -16.21 -28.28
N LYS A 143 12.96 -17.13 -27.91
CA LYS A 143 13.83 -16.97 -26.72
C LYS A 143 14.74 -15.75 -26.82
N ALA A 144 15.34 -15.51 -27.99
CA ALA A 144 16.20 -14.35 -28.21
C ALA A 144 15.42 -13.03 -28.12
N LEU A 145 14.21 -12.99 -28.69
CA LEU A 145 13.29 -11.86 -28.55
C LEU A 145 12.91 -11.63 -27.09
N LEU A 146 12.47 -12.67 -26.38
CA LEU A 146 12.06 -12.55 -24.98
C LEU A 146 13.22 -12.05 -24.10
N ARG A 147 14.44 -12.56 -24.28
CA ARG A 147 15.64 -12.06 -23.58
C ARG A 147 15.94 -10.59 -23.87
N LYS A 148 15.70 -10.14 -25.11
CA LYS A 148 15.93 -8.73 -25.51
C LYS A 148 14.94 -7.78 -24.84
N TYR A 149 13.68 -8.19 -24.70
CA TYR A 149 12.60 -7.30 -24.24
C TYR A 149 12.26 -7.47 -22.75
N PHE A 150 12.57 -8.62 -22.14
CA PHE A 150 12.26 -8.93 -20.74
C PHE A 150 13.53 -9.29 -19.97
N VAL A 151 14.00 -8.37 -19.12
CA VAL A 151 15.19 -8.56 -18.27
C VAL A 151 15.04 -9.79 -17.35
N THR A 152 13.81 -10.09 -16.91
CA THR A 152 13.49 -11.24 -16.05
C THR A 152 13.54 -12.60 -16.75
N ALA A 153 13.57 -12.62 -18.10
CA ALA A 153 13.70 -13.85 -18.88
C ALA A 153 15.15 -14.37 -18.96
N THR A 154 16.10 -13.71 -18.28
CA THR A 154 17.45 -14.24 -18.07
C THR A 154 17.42 -15.30 -16.98
N CYS A 155 17.90 -16.51 -17.28
CA CYS A 155 17.94 -17.60 -16.32
C CYS A 155 19.16 -17.44 -15.41
N TRP A 156 19.01 -17.82 -14.14
CA TRP A 156 20.09 -17.81 -13.14
C TRP A 156 21.34 -18.63 -13.54
N THR A 157 21.22 -19.56 -14.49
CA THR A 157 22.36 -20.33 -15.01
C THR A 157 23.32 -19.53 -15.89
N ASP A 158 22.93 -18.33 -16.35
CA ASP A 158 23.77 -17.46 -17.19
C ASP A 158 24.56 -16.42 -16.37
N MET A 159 24.29 -16.30 -15.06
CA MET A 159 25.12 -15.53 -14.12
C MET A 159 26.12 -16.50 -13.50
N GLY A 160 27.39 -16.39 -13.90
CA GLY A 160 28.47 -17.24 -13.40
C GLY A 160 28.43 -17.37 -11.87
N ARG A 161 28.60 -18.60 -11.39
CA ARG A 161 28.96 -18.85 -9.99
C ARG A 161 30.33 -18.21 -9.75
N GLU A 162 30.35 -17.08 -9.04
CA GLU A 162 31.47 -16.70 -8.19
C GLU A 162 31.25 -17.27 -6.78
#